data_AF-A0A7W6MV10-F1
#
_entry.id   AF-A0A7W6MV10-F1
#
_cell.length_a   1.000
_cell.length_b   1.000
_cell.length_c   1.000
_cell.angle_alpha   90.00
_cell.angle_beta   90.00
_cell.angle_gamma   90.00
#
_symmetry.space_group_name_H-M   'P 1'
#
loop_
_entity.id
_entity.type
_entity.pdbx_description
1 polymer ?
#
loop_
_entity_poly.entity_id
_entity_poly.type
_entity_poly.pdbx_seq_one_letter_code
_entity_poly.pdbx_strand_id
1 'polypeptide(L)'
;MPRLTPSAPIFHRKIETFCEVRLAPALAKADYQNLRSYMLGLIVRQATPPLHGGRPNWKEIGATCLLSEDGLAIARREGRHAFEAIMRWVTMAQKQKTKAAPAAAPAEKPAAKTTASAAKPMIRPVGMRTVSANSNRRPVERMPVAATAANRASVAPKKIGARG
;
A
#
# COMPACT_ATOMS: atom_id res chain seq x y z
N MET A 1 -19.22 -2.83 24.67
CA MET A 1 -17.84 -2.83 25.19
C MET A 1 -16.87 -2.40 24.09
N PRO A 2 -16.27 -1.18 24.12
CA PRO A 2 -15.20 -0.83 23.20
C PRO A 2 -13.99 -1.73 23.48
N ARG A 3 -13.55 -2.49 22.47
CA ARG A 3 -12.34 -3.32 22.59
C ARG A 3 -11.12 -2.39 22.54
N LEU A 4 -10.51 -2.14 23.70
CA LEU A 4 -9.20 -1.51 23.78
C LEU A 4 -8.21 -2.35 22.98
N THR A 5 -7.52 -1.74 22.03
CA THR A 5 -6.43 -2.41 21.33
C THR A 5 -5.25 -2.56 22.29
N PRO A 6 -4.59 -3.71 22.36
CA PRO A 6 -3.33 -3.80 23.08
C PRO A 6 -2.33 -2.81 22.48
N SER A 7 -1.58 -2.12 23.34
CA SER A 7 -0.49 -1.26 22.88
C SER A 7 0.53 -2.08 22.10
N ALA A 8 1.24 -1.43 21.17
CA ALA A 8 2.26 -2.08 20.33
C ALA A 8 3.26 -2.96 21.11
N PRO A 9 3.85 -2.53 22.25
CA PRO A 9 4.78 -3.37 23.00
C PRO A 9 4.13 -4.62 23.61
N ILE A 10 2.87 -4.53 24.05
CA ILE A 10 2.13 -5.69 24.58
C ILE A 10 1.82 -6.68 23.47
N PHE A 11 1.42 -6.19 22.29
CA PHE A 11 1.18 -7.05 21.14
C PHE A 11 2.47 -7.71 20.63
N HIS A 12 3.58 -6.98 20.61
CA HIS A 12 4.90 -7.53 20.28
C HIS A 12 5.26 -8.72 21.17
N ARG A 13 5.20 -8.56 22.50
CA ARG A 13 5.48 -9.66 23.44
C ARG A 13 4.57 -10.87 23.24
N LYS A 14 3.29 -10.65 22.91
CA LYS A 14 2.35 -11.75 22.62
C LYS A 14 2.77 -12.56 21.40
N ILE A 15 3.19 -11.89 20.33
CA ILE A 15 3.66 -12.58 19.12
C ILE A 15 4.99 -13.28 19.39
N GLU A 16 5.87 -12.66 20.16
CA GLU A 16 7.14 -13.26 20.58
C GLU A 16 6.94 -14.57 21.35
N THR A 17 6.10 -14.57 22.39
CA THR A 17 5.75 -15.77 23.15
C THR A 17 5.06 -16.81 22.26
N PHE A 18 4.20 -16.38 21.33
CA PHE A 18 3.58 -17.29 20.37
C PHE A 18 4.63 -18.01 19.51
N CYS A 19 5.60 -17.27 18.96
CA CYS A 19 6.68 -17.85 18.18
C CYS A 19 7.46 -18.88 19.00
N GLU A 20 7.78 -18.59 20.26
CA GLU A 20 8.49 -19.51 21.15
C GLU A 20 7.71 -20.80 21.44
N VAL A 21 6.41 -20.71 21.70
CA VAL A 21 5.60 -21.87 22.12
C VAL A 21 5.10 -22.73 20.94
N ARG A 22 4.94 -22.15 19.75
CA ARG A 22 4.36 -22.84 18.58
C ARG A 22 5.34 -23.07 17.45
N LEU A 23 6.19 -22.09 17.13
CA LEU A 23 7.08 -22.16 15.99
C LEU A 23 8.44 -22.78 16.35
N ALA A 24 8.99 -22.46 17.52
CA ALA A 24 10.29 -23.00 17.93
C ALA A 24 10.36 -24.54 18.00
N PRO A 25 9.36 -25.27 18.52
CA PRO A 25 9.41 -26.73 18.53
C PRO A 25 9.09 -27.37 17.17
N ALA A 26 8.55 -26.60 16.21
CA ALA A 26 8.02 -27.14 14.96
C ALA A 26 8.88 -26.82 13.73
N LEU A 27 9.66 -25.72 13.76
CA LEU A 27 10.51 -25.29 12.66
C LEU A 27 11.98 -25.60 12.92
N ALA A 28 12.74 -25.78 11.84
CA ALA A 28 14.19 -25.73 11.90
C ALA A 28 14.66 -24.36 12.43
N LYS A 29 15.80 -24.33 13.11
CA LYS A 29 16.30 -23.12 13.79
C LYS A 29 16.40 -21.90 12.86
N ALA A 30 16.85 -22.10 11.62
CA ALA A 30 16.97 -21.02 10.62
C ALA A 30 15.59 -20.47 10.21
N ASP A 31 14.69 -21.35 9.80
CA ASP A 31 13.31 -21.00 9.41
C ASP A 31 12.56 -20.30 10.55
N TYR A 32 12.74 -20.78 11.78
CA TYR A 32 12.18 -20.17 12.99
C TYR A 32 12.64 -18.72 13.18
N GLN A 33 13.96 -18.48 13.10
CA GLN A 33 14.52 -17.15 13.31
C GLN A 33 14.07 -16.17 12.23
N ASN A 34 14.03 -16.61 10.97
CA ASN A 34 13.58 -15.80 9.86
C ASN A 34 12.10 -15.42 10.02
N LEU A 35 11.24 -16.40 10.32
CA LEU A 35 9.81 -16.18 10.46
C LEU A 35 9.48 -15.33 11.70
N ARG A 36 10.13 -15.57 12.84
CA ARG A 36 10.00 -14.74 14.06
C ARG A 36 10.38 -13.30 13.76
N SER A 37 11.55 -13.07 13.18
CA SER A 37 12.05 -11.74 12.86
C SER A 37 11.12 -11.01 11.89
N TYR A 38 10.60 -11.72 10.89
CA TYR A 38 9.63 -11.19 9.95
C TYR A 38 8.33 -10.76 10.63
N MET A 39 7.72 -11.62 11.45
CA MET A 39 6.47 -11.30 12.18
C MET A 39 6.64 -10.08 13.10
N LEU A 40 7.73 -10.03 13.86
CA LEU A 40 8.01 -8.88 14.74
C LEU A 40 8.27 -7.60 13.93
N GLY A 41 8.96 -7.72 12.80
CA GLY A 41 9.19 -6.63 11.87
C GLY A 41 7.91 -6.02 11.29
N LEU A 42 6.85 -6.82 11.08
CA LEU A 42 5.53 -6.34 10.66
C LEU A 42 4.86 -5.50 11.75
N ILE A 43 5.00 -5.89 13.02
CA ILE A 43 4.41 -5.18 14.16
C ILE A 43 5.07 -3.81 14.33
N VAL A 44 6.39 -3.75 14.30
CA VAL A 44 7.16 -2.50 14.42
C VAL A 44 6.77 -1.51 13.32
N ARG A 45 6.67 -2.00 12.08
CA ARG A 45 6.28 -1.19 10.92
C ARG A 45 4.77 -0.92 10.84
N GLN A 46 3.97 -1.57 11.68
CA GLN A 46 2.50 -1.58 11.61
C GLN A 46 2.00 -1.87 10.18
N ALA A 47 2.62 -2.85 9.53
CA ALA A 47 2.38 -3.22 8.15
C ALA A 47 1.65 -4.57 8.06
N THR A 48 0.80 -4.72 7.05
CA THR A 48 0.18 -6.01 6.71
C THR A 48 1.16 -6.86 5.92
N PRO A 49 1.18 -8.19 6.13
CA PRO A 49 1.93 -9.09 5.26
C PRO A 49 1.39 -9.02 3.82
N PRO A 50 2.13 -9.52 2.81
CA PRO A 50 1.63 -9.63 1.45
C PRO A 50 0.33 -10.45 1.42
N LEU A 51 -0.71 -9.91 0.77
CA LEU A 51 -2.03 -10.53 0.73
C LEU A 51 -2.39 -10.99 -0.67
N HIS A 52 -3.01 -12.16 -0.75
CA HIS A 52 -3.63 -12.67 -1.96
C HIS A 52 -5.07 -13.07 -1.64
N GLY A 53 -6.05 -12.40 -2.24
CA GLY A 53 -7.48 -12.63 -1.95
C GLY A 53 -7.86 -12.35 -0.49
N GLY A 54 -7.22 -11.36 0.16
CA GLY A 54 -7.48 -11.00 1.56
C GLY A 54 -6.89 -11.97 2.59
N ARG A 55 -6.11 -12.96 2.16
CA ARG A 55 -5.38 -13.89 3.03
C ARG A 55 -3.88 -13.72 2.87
N PRO A 56 -3.06 -14.13 3.87
CA PRO A 56 -1.61 -14.08 3.75
C PRO A 56 -1.13 -14.89 2.53
N ASN A 57 -0.34 -14.26 1.66
CA ASN A 57 0.27 -14.90 0.50
C ASN A 57 1.46 -15.75 0.98
N TRP A 58 1.19 -17.00 1.31
CA TRP A 58 2.21 -17.92 1.84
C TRP A 58 3.39 -18.13 0.91
N LYS A 59 3.20 -18.11 -0.42
CA LYS A 59 4.30 -18.25 -1.37
C LYS A 59 5.30 -17.10 -1.25
N GLU A 60 4.79 -15.88 -1.17
CA GLU A 60 5.61 -14.67 -1.06
C GLU A 60 6.22 -14.52 0.34
N ILE A 61 5.48 -14.92 1.39
CA ILE A 61 6.01 -14.98 2.76
C ILE A 61 7.17 -15.99 2.84
N GLY A 62 7.02 -17.17 2.25
CA GLY A 62 8.06 -18.19 2.19
C GLY A 62 9.32 -17.68 1.50
N ALA A 63 9.16 -17.04 0.34
CA ALA A 63 10.27 -16.42 -0.38
C ALA A 63 10.95 -15.30 0.42
N THR A 64 10.18 -14.43 1.08
CA THR A 64 10.72 -13.32 1.86
C THR A 64 11.45 -13.80 3.12
N CYS A 65 10.95 -14.87 3.74
CA CYS A 65 11.54 -15.45 4.95
C CYS A 65 12.58 -16.54 4.65
N LEU A 66 12.88 -16.81 3.37
CA LEU A 66 13.80 -17.87 2.94
C LEU A 66 13.48 -19.23 3.60
N LEU A 67 12.19 -19.59 3.64
CA LEU A 67 11.75 -20.84 4.28
C LEU A 67 12.04 -22.03 3.36
N SER A 68 12.43 -23.14 3.96
CA SER A 68 12.41 -24.45 3.31
C SER A 68 10.97 -24.86 2.98
N GLU A 69 10.76 -25.77 2.03
CA GLU A 69 9.41 -26.24 1.65
C GLU A 69 8.64 -26.84 2.85
N ASP A 70 9.31 -27.66 3.67
CA ASP A 70 8.75 -28.17 4.93
C ASP A 70 8.45 -27.05 5.93
N GLY A 71 9.38 -26.11 6.08
CA GLY A 71 9.23 -24.94 6.94
C GLY A 71 8.03 -24.08 6.55
N LEU A 72 7.79 -23.91 5.24
CA LEU A 72 6.65 -23.19 4.70
C LEU A 72 5.32 -23.89 5.01
N ALA A 73 5.25 -25.22 4.87
CA ALA A 73 4.05 -25.98 5.21
C ALA A 73 3.70 -25.85 6.70
N ILE A 74 4.70 -25.92 7.58
CA ILE A 74 4.51 -25.78 9.03
C ILE A 74 4.16 -24.34 9.40
N ALA A 75 4.87 -23.35 8.84
CA ALA A 75 4.58 -21.93 9.02
C ALA A 75 3.14 -21.59 8.61
N ARG A 76 2.65 -22.18 7.52
CA ARG A 76 1.27 -22.01 7.07
C ARG A 76 0.24 -22.56 8.03
N ARG A 77 0.55 -23.68 8.69
CA ARG A 77 -0.36 -24.34 9.65
C ARG A 77 -0.37 -23.60 10.98
N GLU A 78 0.80 -23.42 11.58
CA GLU A 78 0.93 -22.82 12.91
C GLU A 78 0.80 -21.30 12.86
N GLY A 79 1.50 -20.65 11.93
CA GLY A 79 1.60 -19.19 11.85
C GLY A 79 0.35 -18.48 11.36
N ARG A 80 -0.66 -19.19 10.83
CA ARG A 80 -1.90 -18.58 10.33
C ARG A 80 -2.56 -17.68 11.36
N HIS A 81 -2.70 -18.16 12.60
CA HIS A 81 -3.35 -17.40 13.66
C HIS A 81 -2.57 -16.14 14.03
N ALA A 82 -1.23 -16.19 13.99
CA ALA A 82 -0.40 -15.02 14.22
C ALA A 82 -0.57 -13.97 13.11
N PHE A 83 -0.55 -14.36 11.83
CA PHE A 83 -0.75 -13.42 10.73
C PHE A 83 -2.15 -12.79 10.73
N GLU A 84 -3.20 -13.56 11.01
CA GLU A 84 -4.56 -13.03 11.18
C GLU A 84 -4.63 -12.02 12.34
N ALA A 85 -3.99 -12.32 13.47
CA ALA A 85 -3.90 -11.42 14.60
C ALA A 85 -3.15 -10.12 14.24
N ILE A 86 -2.03 -10.22 13.51
CA ILE A 86 -1.24 -9.06 13.04
C ILE A 86 -2.09 -8.19 12.10
N MET A 87 -2.71 -8.78 11.08
CA MET A 87 -3.57 -8.04 10.14
C MET A 87 -4.70 -7.29 10.86
N ARG A 88 -5.36 -7.96 11.81
CA ARG A 88 -6.41 -7.37 12.62
C ARG A 88 -5.87 -6.24 13.49
N TRP A 89 -4.74 -6.44 14.14
CA TRP A 89 -4.12 -5.42 14.99
C TRP A 89 -3.71 -4.19 14.19
N VAL A 90 -3.07 -4.37 13.02
CA VAL A 90 -2.71 -3.28 12.11
C VAL A 90 -3.93 -2.49 11.67
N THR A 91 -4.99 -3.17 11.23
CA THR A 91 -6.24 -2.51 10.81
C THR A 91 -6.85 -1.66 11.93
N MET A 92 -6.79 -2.14 13.18
CA MET A 92 -7.27 -1.38 14.34
C MET A 92 -6.36 -0.21 14.68
N ALA A 93 -5.03 -0.38 14.62
CA ALA A 93 -4.05 0.68 14.86
C ALA A 93 -4.21 1.84 13.85
N GLN A 94 -4.46 1.53 12.58
CA GLN A 94 -4.72 2.55 11.54
C GLN A 94 -6.05 3.28 11.79
N LYS A 95 -7.09 2.57 12.25
CA LYS A 95 -8.38 3.18 12.63
C LYS A 95 -8.27 4.12 13.82
N GLN A 96 -7.33 3.87 14.74
CA GLN A 96 -7.10 4.76 15.88
C GLN A 96 -6.39 6.05 15.47
N LYS A 97 -5.40 5.97 14.58
CA LYS A 97 -4.74 7.16 14.03
C LYS A 97 -5.73 8.10 13.34
N THR A 98 -6.67 7.56 12.57
CA THR A 98 -7.71 8.35 11.89
C THR A 98 -8.75 8.95 12.84
N LYS A 99 -9.07 8.28 13.95
CA LYS A 99 -9.97 8.82 14.98
C LYS A 99 -9.32 9.88 15.88
N ALA A 100 -7.99 9.85 16.00
CA ALA A 100 -7.23 10.81 16.79
C ALA A 100 -6.86 12.08 16.01
N ALA A 101 -7.19 12.16 14.71
CA ALA A 101 -7.15 13.42 14.00
C ALA A 101 -8.21 14.35 14.62
N PRO A 102 -7.84 15.50 15.22
CA PRO A 102 -8.83 16.46 15.68
C PRO A 102 -9.69 16.84 14.48
N ALA A 103 -11.00 16.76 14.67
CA ALA A 103 -11.96 17.34 13.75
C ALA A 103 -11.53 18.80 13.53
N ALA A 104 -10.99 19.09 12.35
CA ALA A 104 -10.93 20.46 11.88
C ALA A 104 -12.37 20.99 12.00
N ALA A 105 -12.52 22.02 12.83
CA ALA A 105 -13.79 22.62 13.18
C ALA A 105 -14.65 22.83 11.93
N PRO A 106 -15.98 22.66 12.02
CA PRO A 106 -16.88 23.05 10.95
C PRO A 106 -16.60 24.52 10.62
N ALA A 107 -16.16 24.79 9.39
CA ALA A 107 -16.17 26.13 8.85
C ALA A 107 -17.64 26.57 8.84
N GLU A 108 -18.00 27.36 9.85
CA GLU A 108 -19.25 28.06 9.99
C GLU A 108 -19.46 28.88 8.70
N LYS A 109 -20.43 28.45 7.89
CA LYS A 109 -21.00 29.25 6.82
C LYS A 109 -22.33 29.79 7.33
N PRO A 110 -22.48 31.09 7.58
CA PRO A 110 -23.78 31.73 7.52
C PRO A 110 -24.04 32.12 6.06
N ALA A 111 -24.90 31.34 5.39
CA ALA A 111 -25.56 31.80 4.17
C ALA A 111 -26.89 32.45 4.58
N ALA A 112 -27.01 33.76 4.41
CA ALA A 112 -28.30 34.45 4.36
C ALA A 112 -28.29 35.49 3.22
N LYS A 113 -29.39 35.52 2.48
CA LYS A 113 -29.57 36.17 1.18
C LYS A 113 -30.10 37.61 1.32
N THR A 114 -29.57 38.50 0.47
CA THR A 114 -30.22 39.61 -0.28
C THR A 114 -31.25 40.55 0.38
N THR A 115 -30.99 41.86 0.36
CA THR A 115 -31.81 42.93 -0.29
C THR A 115 -31.00 44.22 -0.48
N ALA A 116 -31.33 44.99 -1.53
CA ALA A 116 -30.57 46.11 -2.11
C ALA A 116 -30.94 47.50 -1.53
N SER A 117 -30.08 48.52 -1.68
CA SER A 117 -30.39 49.80 -2.39
C SER A 117 -29.27 50.88 -2.30
N ALA A 118 -29.04 51.57 -3.44
CA ALA A 118 -28.50 52.95 -3.67
C ALA A 118 -27.06 53.33 -3.19
N ALA A 119 -26.19 54.11 -3.87
CA ALA A 119 -26.10 54.79 -5.17
C ALA A 119 -24.60 55.19 -5.43
N LYS A 120 -24.24 55.49 -6.70
CA LYS A 120 -22.89 55.71 -7.32
C LYS A 120 -22.28 57.13 -7.06
N PRO A 121 -21.10 57.59 -7.62
CA PRO A 121 -20.13 57.00 -8.60
C PRO A 121 -18.60 57.25 -8.35
N MET A 122 -17.77 56.83 -9.34
CA MET A 122 -16.40 57.30 -9.72
C MET A 122 -15.23 56.64 -8.94
N ILE A 123 -14.19 56.03 -9.51
CA ILE A 123 -13.46 56.15 -10.79
C ILE A 123 -12.87 54.77 -11.18
N ARG A 124 -12.82 54.47 -12.49
CA ARG A 124 -12.23 53.28 -13.12
C ARG A 124 -10.75 53.52 -13.48
N PRO A 125 -9.90 52.49 -13.40
CA PRO A 125 -9.03 52.14 -14.54
C PRO A 125 -9.41 50.73 -15.03
N VAL A 126 -9.97 50.54 -16.24
CA VAL A 126 -9.32 50.41 -17.56
C VAL A 126 -8.15 49.41 -17.58
N GLY A 127 -8.39 48.28 -18.26
CA GLY A 127 -7.45 47.18 -18.51
C GLY A 127 -7.46 46.15 -17.37
N MET A 128 -7.82 44.89 -17.50
CA MET A 128 -7.91 44.01 -18.65
C MET A 128 -8.87 42.85 -18.29
N ARG A 129 -9.41 42.24 -19.34
CA ARG A 129 -10.55 41.31 -19.39
C ARG A 129 -10.35 40.01 -18.60
N THR A 130 -11.47 39.55 -18.05
CA THR A 130 -11.74 38.19 -17.55
C THR A 130 -11.86 37.16 -18.67
N VAL A 131 -11.28 35.97 -18.48
CA VAL A 131 -11.70 34.65 -19.02
C VAL A 131 -11.22 33.67 -17.94
N SER A 132 -12.04 33.20 -16.99
CA SER A 132 -13.19 32.29 -17.06
C SER A 132 -12.90 30.94 -17.71
N ALA A 133 -13.05 29.88 -16.88
CA ALA A 133 -13.34 28.48 -17.24
C ALA A 133 -12.28 27.71 -18.07
N ASN A 134 -12.04 26.41 -17.93
CA ASN A 134 -12.58 25.32 -17.13
C ASN A 134 -11.75 24.06 -17.47
N SER A 135 -11.61 23.15 -16.50
CA SER A 135 -11.45 21.70 -16.59
C SER A 135 -10.76 21.01 -17.79
N ASN A 136 -9.71 20.26 -17.41
CA ASN A 136 -9.46 18.87 -17.81
C ASN A 136 -8.82 18.61 -19.19
N ARG A 137 -7.48 18.51 -19.25
CA ARG A 137 -6.72 17.49 -20.03
C ARG A 137 -5.28 17.31 -19.49
N ARG A 138 -4.94 16.11 -19.02
CA ARG A 138 -3.59 15.50 -19.20
C ARG A 138 -3.48 15.11 -20.68
N PRO A 139 -2.31 15.14 -21.36
CA PRO A 139 -1.22 14.19 -21.12
C PRO A 139 0.23 14.67 -21.44
N VAL A 140 1.17 13.82 -21.01
CA VAL A 140 2.56 13.59 -21.46
C VAL A 140 3.18 14.60 -22.44
N GLU A 141 4.24 15.29 -22.01
CA GLU A 141 5.19 15.93 -22.92
C GLU A 141 6.33 14.95 -23.22
N ARG A 142 6.62 14.86 -24.52
CA ARG A 142 7.53 13.98 -25.23
C ARG A 142 8.54 14.89 -25.95
N MET A 143 9.71 14.33 -26.29
CA MET A 143 10.71 14.72 -27.32
C MET A 143 11.95 15.54 -26.91
N PRO A 144 13.06 15.56 -27.70
CA PRO A 144 13.49 14.74 -28.88
C PRO A 144 14.86 14.05 -28.69
N VAL A 145 15.18 12.89 -29.31
CA VAL A 145 15.64 12.59 -30.70
C VAL A 145 16.97 13.25 -31.12
N ALA A 146 18.01 12.41 -31.26
CA ALA A 146 18.95 12.30 -32.39
C ALA A 146 19.77 10.99 -32.18
N ALA A 147 19.53 9.88 -32.88
CA ALA A 147 19.78 9.59 -34.31
C ALA A 147 21.27 9.45 -34.65
N THR A 148 21.74 8.21 -34.83
CA THR A 148 22.51 7.74 -36.01
C THR A 148 22.53 6.21 -35.94
N ALA A 149 21.78 5.51 -36.81
CA ALA A 149 22.24 4.91 -38.07
C ALA A 149 23.22 3.75 -37.81
N ALA A 150 23.19 2.57 -38.44
CA ALA A 150 22.46 1.92 -39.51
C ALA A 150 22.79 0.40 -39.30
N ASN A 151 22.32 -0.62 -40.00
CA ASN A 151 21.56 -0.76 -41.21
C ASN A 151 20.96 -2.19 -41.20
N ARG A 152 19.94 -2.35 -42.01
CA ARG A 152 19.04 -3.47 -42.20
C ARG A 152 19.51 -4.30 -43.40
N ALA A 153 19.40 -5.62 -43.33
CA ALA A 153 19.15 -6.50 -44.48
C ALA A 153 18.45 -7.75 -43.93
N SER A 154 17.12 -7.83 -43.95
CA SER A 154 16.25 -8.18 -45.08
C SER A 154 16.37 -9.64 -45.53
N VAL A 155 15.18 -10.26 -45.53
CA VAL A 155 14.67 -11.34 -46.40
C VAL A 155 14.43 -12.70 -45.71
N ALA A 156 13.14 -13.04 -45.65
CA ALA A 156 12.54 -14.28 -45.20
C ALA A 156 12.52 -15.35 -46.33
N PRO A 157 11.64 -16.37 -46.28
CA PRO A 157 11.94 -17.75 -45.90
C PRO A 157 11.97 -18.72 -47.10
N LYS A 158 12.50 -19.93 -46.93
CA LYS A 158 12.24 -21.01 -47.89
C LYS A 158 12.15 -22.39 -47.24
N LYS A 159 10.93 -22.95 -47.26
CA LYS A 159 10.67 -24.39 -47.16
C LYS A 159 11.17 -25.09 -48.42
N ILE A 160 11.82 -26.23 -48.25
CA ILE A 160 11.99 -27.40 -49.14
C ILE A 160 12.69 -28.42 -48.21
N GLY A 161 12.22 -29.65 -47.95
CA GLY A 161 11.65 -30.64 -48.86
C GLY A 161 12.74 -31.66 -49.22
N ALA A 162 12.51 -32.94 -48.87
CA ALA A 162 13.18 -34.17 -49.34
C ALA A 162 14.36 -34.78 -48.53
N ARG A 163 14.03 -35.94 -47.93
CA ARG A 163 14.67 -37.27 -48.03
C ARG A 163 16.21 -37.39 -48.05
N GLY A 164 16.70 -38.18 -47.10
CA GLY A 164 17.84 -39.08 -47.21
C GLY A 164 17.53 -40.30 -46.35
#